data_AF-A0A0U5ETJ6-F1
#
_entry.id   AF-A0A0U5ETJ6-F1
#
_cell.length_a   1.000
_cell.length_b   1.000
_cell.length_c   1.000
_cell.angle_alpha   90.00
_cell.angle_beta   90.00
_cell.angle_gamma   90.00
#
_symmetry.space_group_name_H-M   'P 1'
#
loop_
_entity.id
_entity.type
_entity.pdbx_description
1 polymer ?
#
loop_
_entity_poly.entity_id
_entity_poly.type
_entity_poly.pdbx_seq_one_letter_code
_entity_poly.pdbx_strand_id
1 'polypeptide(L)'
;MNSSPRIYLPILCLVLLPFIAHLPDLLGLLIEDPAYRTAGPGVRGISWLLFGTPGWVDPNAGATTEALGHEAALQWLSGHIPWWNTYTGLGMPLAAEMQNSALFLPFILLLALPHGVILIKAALQVLTGLCAFGLGKSMKLSLPACIFMGILCEFSGTFAWFGHGPIMPLPFLPLLCLGRI
;
A
#
# COMPACT_ATOMS: atom_id res chain seq x y z
N MET A 1 -29.46 7.75 11.40
CA MET A 1 -28.98 7.17 10.13
C MET A 1 -29.23 5.67 10.15
N ASN A 2 -30.33 5.20 9.58
CA ASN A 2 -30.60 3.76 9.48
C ASN A 2 -29.74 3.18 8.35
N SER A 3 -28.57 2.63 8.67
CA SER A 3 -27.75 1.88 7.72
C SER A 3 -28.50 0.60 7.34
N SER A 4 -29.11 0.59 6.15
CA SER A 4 -29.69 -0.63 5.58
C SER A 4 -28.62 -1.72 5.50
N PRO A 5 -28.93 -2.99 5.85
CA PRO A 5 -27.96 -4.09 5.81
C PRO A 5 -27.31 -4.29 4.43
N ARG A 6 -27.88 -3.69 3.39
CA ARG A 6 -27.36 -3.68 2.01
C ARG A 6 -26.06 -2.89 1.83
N ILE A 7 -25.65 -2.06 2.79
CA ILE A 7 -24.41 -1.26 2.70
C ILE A 7 -23.17 -2.08 3.11
N TYR A 8 -23.35 -3.09 3.98
CA TYR A 8 -22.23 -3.91 4.44
C TYR A 8 -21.64 -4.78 3.34
N LEU A 9 -22.45 -5.26 2.38
CA LEU A 9 -21.98 -6.05 1.25
C LEU A 9 -20.98 -5.27 0.35
N PRO A 10 -21.29 -4.04 -0.10
CA PRO A 10 -20.33 -3.17 -0.79
C PRO A 10 -19.03 -2.95 -0.02
N ILE A 11 -19.12 -2.65 1.27
CA ILE A 11 -17.96 -2.38 2.11
C ILE A 11 -17.10 -3.64 2.24
N LEU A 12 -17.72 -4.79 2.48
CA LEU A 12 -17.02 -6.07 2.54
C LEU A 12 -16.33 -6.40 1.21
N CYS A 13 -17.00 -6.13 0.09
CA CYS A 13 -16.42 -6.30 -1.25
C CYS A 13 -15.16 -5.45 -1.41
N LEU A 14 -15.24 -4.14 -1.12
CA LEU A 14 -14.10 -3.22 -1.22
C LEU A 14 -12.96 -3.63 -0.28
N VAL A 15 -13.26 -4.10 0.93
CA VAL A 15 -12.22 -4.55 1.85
C VAL A 15 -11.53 -5.82 1.35
N LEU A 16 -12.28 -6.80 0.84
CA LEU A 16 -11.72 -8.10 0.46
C LEU A 16 -11.00 -8.07 -0.89
N LEU A 17 -11.43 -7.21 -1.82
CA LEU A 17 -10.96 -7.27 -3.21
C LEU A 17 -9.44 -7.03 -3.35
N PRO A 18 -8.81 -6.06 -2.65
CA PRO A 18 -7.35 -5.92 -2.63
C PRO A 18 -6.62 -7.14 -2.07
N PHE A 19 -7.09 -7.72 -0.97
CA PHE A 19 -6.46 -8.90 -0.38
C PHE A 19 -6.56 -10.12 -1.30
N ILE A 20 -7.69 -10.27 -2.01
CA ILE A 20 -7.86 -11.33 -3.02
C ILE A 20 -6.91 -11.10 -4.19
N ALA A 21 -6.76 -9.86 -4.66
CA ALA A 21 -5.87 -9.52 -5.76
C ALA A 21 -4.39 -9.80 -5.43
N HIS A 22 -3.96 -9.53 -4.20
CA HIS A 22 -2.59 -9.82 -3.72
C HIS A 22 -2.44 -11.20 -3.09
N LEU A 23 -3.47 -12.05 -3.10
CA LEU A 23 -3.42 -13.39 -2.50
C LEU A 23 -2.34 -14.29 -3.10
N PRO A 24 -2.09 -14.30 -4.44
CA PRO A 24 -0.96 -15.04 -5.01
C PRO A 24 0.40 -14.55 -4.50
N ASP A 25 0.52 -13.24 -4.22
CA ASP A 25 1.72 -12.59 -3.67
C ASP A 25 1.81 -12.67 -2.12
N LEU A 26 0.80 -13.24 -1.44
CA LEU A 26 0.84 -13.54 -0.01
C LEU A 26 1.06 -15.02 0.27
N LEU A 27 0.87 -15.87 -0.75
CA LEU A 27 1.00 -17.33 -0.66
C LEU A 27 2.38 -17.83 -1.08
N GLY A 28 3.31 -16.98 -1.48
CA GLY A 28 4.62 -17.38 -1.99
C GLY A 28 4.59 -17.96 -3.40
N LEU A 29 3.49 -17.79 -4.14
CA LEU A 29 3.33 -18.40 -5.47
C LEU A 29 4.06 -17.63 -6.57
N LEU A 30 4.34 -16.35 -6.31
CA LEU A 30 5.16 -15.47 -7.13
C LEU A 30 6.49 -15.25 -6.38
N ILE A 31 7.60 -14.90 -7.04
CA ILE A 31 8.83 -14.56 -6.30
C ILE A 31 8.64 -13.15 -5.76
N GLU A 32 8.44 -13.05 -4.44
CA GLU A 32 7.78 -11.89 -3.81
C GLU A 32 8.74 -10.84 -3.28
N ASP A 33 10.02 -11.18 -3.13
CA ASP A 33 10.98 -10.36 -2.37
C ASP A 33 11.57 -9.22 -3.24
N PRO A 34 11.20 -7.96 -2.98
CA PRO A 34 11.70 -6.82 -3.75
C PRO A 34 13.17 -6.50 -3.43
N ALA A 35 13.68 -6.85 -2.23
CA ALA A 35 15.11 -6.80 -1.93
C ALA A 35 15.90 -7.84 -2.75
N TYR A 36 15.38 -9.05 -2.90
CA TYR A 36 16.02 -10.11 -3.72
C TYR A 36 16.11 -9.76 -5.20
N ARG A 37 15.15 -8.97 -5.71
CA ARG A 37 15.15 -8.45 -7.08
C ARG A 37 16.17 -7.33 -7.31
N THR A 38 16.45 -6.52 -6.30
CA THR A 38 17.37 -5.37 -6.40
C THR A 38 18.82 -5.74 -6.11
N ALA A 39 19.06 -6.84 -5.37
CA ALA A 39 20.38 -7.27 -4.94
C ALA A 39 21.24 -7.98 -6.02
N GLY A 40 20.74 -8.29 -7.22
CA GLY A 40 21.61 -8.82 -8.29
C GLY A 40 20.93 -9.25 -9.61
N PRO A 41 21.71 -9.38 -10.71
CA PRO A 41 21.23 -9.78 -12.03
C PRO A 41 21.02 -11.31 -12.08
N GLY A 42 19.96 -11.82 -11.44
CA GLY A 42 19.84 -13.28 -11.32
C GLY A 42 18.44 -13.85 -11.24
N VAL A 43 17.41 -13.09 -10.86
CA VAL A 43 16.08 -13.67 -10.65
C VAL A 43 15.09 -13.08 -11.63
N ARG A 44 15.12 -13.64 -12.84
CA ARG A 44 13.94 -13.67 -13.71
C ARG A 44 12.88 -14.46 -12.95
N GLY A 45 12.01 -13.77 -12.22
CA GLY A 45 10.78 -14.33 -11.71
C GLY A 45 9.90 -14.72 -12.90
N ILE A 46 10.15 -15.89 -13.47
CA ILE A 46 9.25 -16.52 -14.42
C ILE A 46 8.10 -17.03 -13.56
N SER A 47 7.10 -16.17 -13.33
CA SER A 47 5.79 -16.71 -12.98
C SER A 47 5.35 -17.55 -14.17
N TRP A 48 5.12 -18.83 -13.95
CA TRP A 48 4.56 -19.73 -14.97
C TRP A 48 3.15 -19.30 -15.41
N LEU A 49 2.51 -18.41 -14.64
CA LEU A 49 1.15 -17.95 -14.84
C LEU A 49 1.07 -16.54 -15.46
N LEU A 50 2.00 -15.65 -15.13
CA LEU A 50 1.96 -14.25 -15.56
C LEU A 50 3.25 -13.86 -16.29
N PHE A 51 3.12 -13.40 -17.54
CA PHE A 51 4.23 -12.82 -18.29
C PHE A 51 4.54 -11.42 -17.77
N GLY A 52 5.81 -11.15 -17.48
CA GLY A 52 6.29 -9.82 -17.06
C GLY A 52 6.90 -9.82 -15.65
N THR A 53 7.02 -8.64 -15.06
CA THR A 53 7.51 -8.46 -13.69
C THR A 53 6.34 -8.12 -12.78
N PRO A 54 5.63 -9.11 -12.19
CA PRO A 54 4.47 -8.84 -11.37
C PRO A 54 4.87 -8.00 -10.16
N GLY A 55 4.21 -6.85 -10.00
CA GLY A 55 4.23 -6.04 -8.77
C GLY A 55 5.43 -5.12 -8.53
N TRP A 56 6.63 -5.45 -9.01
CA TRP A 56 7.89 -4.77 -8.61
C TRP A 56 8.66 -4.16 -9.78
N VAL A 57 8.03 -3.25 -10.53
CA VAL A 57 8.68 -2.49 -11.61
C VAL A 57 9.68 -1.48 -11.07
N ASP A 58 9.39 -0.93 -9.89
CA ASP A 58 10.21 0.08 -9.24
C ASP A 58 11.20 -0.55 -8.23
N PRO A 59 12.52 -0.35 -8.43
CA PRO A 59 13.54 -0.88 -7.52
C PRO A 59 13.51 -0.23 -6.13
N ASN A 60 12.94 0.97 -5.97
CA ASN A 60 12.88 1.63 -4.66
C ASN A 60 11.93 0.93 -3.67
N ALA A 61 11.05 0.06 -4.16
CA ALA A 61 10.23 -0.77 -3.29
C ALA A 61 11.08 -1.71 -2.41
N GLY A 62 12.14 -2.30 -2.94
CA GLY A 62 13.03 -3.19 -2.19
C GLY A 62 14.15 -2.45 -1.47
N ALA A 63 14.92 -1.67 -2.24
CA ALA A 63 16.13 -1.03 -1.74
C ALA A 63 15.85 0.04 -0.65
N THR A 64 14.75 0.76 -0.78
CA THR A 64 14.41 1.90 0.09
C THR A 64 13.21 1.60 0.97
N THR A 65 12.07 1.18 0.40
CA THR A 65 10.81 1.06 1.14
C THR A 65 10.81 -0.14 2.09
N GLU A 66 11.20 -1.31 1.60
CA GLU A 66 11.30 -2.50 2.43
C GLU A 66 12.47 -2.38 3.42
N ALA A 67 13.70 -2.22 2.94
CA ALA A 67 14.88 -2.23 3.81
C ALA A 67 14.86 -1.09 4.85
N LEU A 68 14.70 0.16 4.43
CA LEU A 68 14.76 1.30 5.35
C LEU A 68 13.45 1.49 6.11
N GLY A 69 12.31 1.16 5.50
CA GLY A 69 11.02 1.23 6.16
C GLY A 69 10.85 0.14 7.23
N HIS A 70 11.41 -1.05 7.02
CA HIS A 70 11.49 -2.10 8.05
C HIS A 70 12.32 -1.63 9.25
N GLU A 71 13.51 -1.08 9.02
CA GLU A 71 14.34 -0.49 10.08
C GLU A 71 13.61 0.65 10.81
N ALA A 72 12.90 1.53 10.09
CA ALA A 72 12.08 2.57 10.69
C ALA A 72 10.97 2.00 11.60
N ALA A 73 10.32 0.92 11.15
CA ALA A 73 9.28 0.24 11.92
C ALA A 73 9.85 -0.38 13.21
N LEU A 74 11.02 -1.02 13.14
CA LEU A 74 11.70 -1.57 14.32
C LEU A 74 12.13 -0.49 15.32
N GLN A 75 12.58 0.67 14.82
CA GLN A 75 12.89 1.81 15.69
C GLN A 75 11.63 2.30 16.42
N TRP A 76 10.51 2.46 15.72
CA TRP A 76 9.23 2.80 16.37
C TRP A 76 8.78 1.76 17.39
N LEU A 77 8.87 0.46 17.06
CA LEU A 77 8.50 -0.63 17.98
C LEU A 77 9.39 -0.70 19.22
N SER A 78 10.66 -0.30 19.10
CA SER A 78 11.59 -0.20 20.23
C SER A 78 11.48 1.13 21.00
N GLY A 79 10.56 2.02 20.61
CA GLY A 79 10.34 3.32 21.26
C GLY A 79 11.30 4.43 20.83
N HIS A 80 12.07 4.21 19.77
CA HIS A 80 12.99 5.19 19.19
C HIS A 80 12.34 5.92 18.01
N ILE A 81 12.54 7.23 17.94
CA ILE A 81 12.08 8.03 16.80
C ILE A 81 13.12 7.89 15.66
N PRO A 82 12.71 7.47 14.46
CA PRO A 82 13.64 7.18 13.37
C PRO A 82 14.15 8.43 12.65
N TRP A 83 15.00 9.20 13.34
CA TRP A 83 15.60 10.41 12.77
C TRP A 83 16.72 10.10 11.77
N TRP A 84 17.56 9.12 12.08
CA TRP A 84 18.81 8.85 11.37
C TRP A 84 19.00 7.36 11.11
N ASN A 85 19.55 7.04 9.94
CA ASN A 85 20.02 5.71 9.61
C ASN A 85 21.48 5.55 10.08
N THR A 86 21.70 4.71 11.09
CA THR A 86 23.04 4.40 11.61
C THR A 86 23.86 3.46 10.73
N TYR A 87 23.24 2.76 9.79
CA TYR A 87 23.92 1.82 8.88
C TYR A 87 24.56 2.49 7.66
N THR A 88 24.24 3.76 7.42
CA THR A 88 24.90 4.57 6.38
C THR A 88 26.06 5.34 6.98
N GLY A 89 27.24 5.29 6.37
CA GLY A 89 28.49 5.78 6.99
C GLY A 89 28.52 7.24 7.46
N LEU A 90 27.76 8.14 6.83
CA LEU A 90 27.63 9.54 7.26
C LEU A 90 26.33 9.84 8.03
N GLY A 91 25.48 8.83 8.22
CA GLY A 91 24.10 9.00 8.67
C GLY A 91 23.22 9.58 7.57
N MET A 92 22.20 8.83 7.12
CA MET A 92 21.16 9.33 6.22
C MET A 92 19.95 9.74 7.06
N PRO A 93 19.34 10.91 6.81
CA PRO A 93 18.15 11.32 7.58
C PRO A 93 16.97 10.41 7.20
N LEU A 94 16.68 9.42 8.04
CA LEU A 94 15.66 8.40 7.78
C LEU A 94 14.27 9.04 7.71
N ALA A 95 14.00 10.00 8.60
CA ALA A 95 12.75 10.76 8.66
C ALA A 95 12.53 11.72 7.48
N ALA A 96 13.61 12.14 6.79
CA ALA A 96 13.51 13.08 5.67
C ALA A 96 13.43 12.38 4.31
N GLU A 97 13.54 11.06 4.28
CA GLU A 97 13.41 10.26 3.07
C GLU A 97 11.93 9.95 2.80
N MET A 98 11.41 10.42 1.68
CA MET A 98 10.01 10.25 1.30
C MET A 98 9.70 8.79 1.00
N GLN A 99 10.63 8.05 0.41
CA GLN A 99 10.36 6.70 -0.11
C GLN A 99 10.18 5.66 1.00
N ASN A 100 10.93 5.77 2.10
CA ASN A 100 10.83 4.85 3.24
C ASN A 100 9.62 5.12 4.15
N SER A 101 9.08 6.35 4.08
CA SER A 101 7.91 6.79 4.84
C SER A 101 8.00 6.53 6.36
N ALA A 102 9.19 6.74 6.93
CA ALA A 102 9.50 6.45 8.33
C ALA A 102 8.54 7.08 9.37
N LEU A 103 7.87 8.18 9.02
CA LEU A 103 6.92 8.89 9.91
C LEU A 103 5.44 8.63 9.57
N PHE A 104 5.13 7.72 8.65
CA PHE A 104 3.77 7.44 8.23
C PHE A 104 3.06 6.41 9.14
N LEU A 105 2.84 6.82 10.39
CA LEU A 105 2.11 6.04 11.39
C LEU A 105 0.59 6.00 11.06
N PRO A 106 -0.12 4.90 11.37
CA PRO A 106 0.38 3.63 11.93
C PRO A 106 0.87 2.64 10.86
N PHE A 107 0.73 2.96 9.57
CA PHE A 107 0.94 2.01 8.47
C PHE A 107 2.38 1.53 8.34
N ILE A 108 3.37 2.36 8.71
CA ILE A 108 4.78 1.97 8.74
C ILE A 108 5.02 0.72 9.61
N LEU A 109 4.23 0.49 10.65
CA LEU A 109 4.39 -0.67 11.52
C LEU A 109 4.09 -2.00 10.81
N LEU A 110 3.33 -1.97 9.70
CA LEU A 110 3.08 -3.15 8.87
C LEU A 110 4.35 -3.61 8.15
N LEU A 111 5.35 -2.73 7.95
CA LEU A 111 6.65 -3.13 7.38
C LEU A 111 7.48 -4.00 8.31
N ALA A 112 7.15 -4.07 9.62
CA ALA A 112 7.78 -5.02 10.52
C ALA A 112 7.34 -6.48 10.27
N LEU A 113 6.23 -6.69 9.55
CA LEU A 113 5.69 -8.01 9.23
C LEU A 113 6.29 -8.57 7.94
N PRO A 114 6.29 -9.91 7.76
CA PRO A 114 6.61 -10.50 6.47
C PRO A 114 5.63 -9.98 5.40
N HIS A 115 6.14 -9.71 4.19
CA HIS A 115 5.36 -9.11 3.09
C HIS A 115 4.80 -7.72 3.42
N GLY A 116 5.47 -6.97 4.31
CA GLY A 116 4.98 -5.69 4.82
C GLY A 116 4.64 -4.66 3.74
N VAL A 117 5.39 -4.60 2.63
CA VAL A 117 5.10 -3.69 1.52
C VAL A 117 3.76 -4.04 0.84
N ILE A 118 3.44 -5.32 0.68
CA ILE A 118 2.17 -5.81 0.11
C ILE A 118 1.02 -5.50 1.07
N LEU A 119 1.23 -5.70 2.37
CA LEU A 119 0.24 -5.39 3.40
C LEU A 119 -0.09 -3.89 3.44
N ILE A 120 0.92 -3.01 3.38
CA ILE A 120 0.70 -1.57 3.28
C ILE A 120 -0.09 -1.23 2.03
N LYS A 121 0.31 -1.79 0.87
CA LYS A 121 -0.36 -1.54 -0.40
C LYS A 121 -1.83 -1.93 -0.36
N ALA A 122 -2.14 -3.13 0.13
CA ALA A 122 -3.52 -3.59 0.30
C ALA A 122 -4.30 -2.70 1.27
N ALA A 123 -3.71 -2.30 2.41
CA ALA A 123 -4.38 -1.41 3.37
C ALA A 123 -4.70 -0.03 2.76
N LEU A 124 -3.78 0.55 1.99
CA LEU A 124 -3.98 1.84 1.32
C LEU A 124 -5.00 1.75 0.18
N GLN A 125 -5.02 0.64 -0.55
CA GLN A 125 -6.04 0.36 -1.55
C GLN A 125 -7.43 0.34 -0.91
N VAL A 126 -7.61 -0.43 0.17
CA VAL A 126 -8.86 -0.48 0.93
C VAL A 126 -9.27 0.92 1.41
N LEU A 127 -8.35 1.67 2.01
CA LEU A 127 -8.66 3.01 2.50
C LEU A 127 -9.09 3.94 1.36
N THR A 128 -8.42 3.87 0.20
CA THR A 128 -8.75 4.67 -0.98
C THR A 128 -10.15 4.31 -1.52
N GLY A 129 -10.45 3.01 -1.63
CA GLY A 129 -11.74 2.52 -2.09
C GLY A 129 -12.89 2.92 -1.16
N LEU A 130 -12.69 2.81 0.16
CA LEU A 130 -13.67 3.21 1.17
C LEU A 130 -13.92 4.73 1.18
N CYS A 131 -12.87 5.54 1.09
CA CYS A 131 -13.00 6.99 1.02
C CYS A 131 -13.71 7.42 -0.28
N ALA A 132 -13.39 6.79 -1.42
CA ALA A 132 -14.07 7.04 -2.69
C ALA A 132 -15.54 6.61 -2.68
N PHE A 133 -15.86 5.46 -2.04
CA PHE A 133 -17.24 5.03 -1.83
C PHE A 133 -18.02 6.04 -0.98
N GLY A 134 -17.42 6.52 0.11
CA GLY A 134 -17.99 7.58 0.95
C GLY A 134 -18.24 8.87 0.16
N LEU A 135 -17.31 9.25 -0.72
CA LEU A 135 -17.44 10.43 -1.58
C LEU A 135 -18.61 10.26 -2.57
N GLY A 136 -18.74 9.09 -3.20
CA GLY A 136 -19.89 8.81 -4.05
C GLY A 136 -21.22 8.90 -3.30
N LYS A 137 -21.24 8.50 -2.02
CA LYS A 137 -22.43 8.62 -1.16
C LYS A 137 -22.75 10.09 -0.82
N SER A 138 -21.76 10.93 -0.55
CA SER A 138 -22.00 12.37 -0.30
C SER A 138 -22.52 13.08 -1.55
N MET A 139 -22.08 12.65 -2.74
CA MET A 139 -22.59 13.12 -4.03
C MET A 139 -23.99 12.57 -4.40
N LYS A 140 -24.64 11.81 -3.51
CA LYS A 140 -25.97 11.19 -3.72
C LYS A 140 -26.05 10.29 -4.97
N LEU A 141 -24.93 9.65 -5.34
CA LEU A 141 -24.92 8.69 -6.44
C LEU A 141 -25.70 7.42 -6.09
N SER A 142 -26.07 6.67 -7.14
CA SER A 142 -26.68 5.35 -6.98
C SER A 142 -25.67 4.36 -6.37
N LEU A 143 -26.17 3.35 -5.65
CA LEU A 143 -25.33 2.32 -5.02
C LEU A 143 -24.33 1.66 -5.99
N PRO A 144 -24.71 1.21 -7.20
CA PRO A 144 -23.75 0.62 -8.13
C PRO A 144 -22.68 1.62 -8.57
N ALA A 145 -23.02 2.90 -8.78
CA ALA A 145 -22.05 3.93 -9.13
C ALA A 145 -21.02 4.16 -8.01
N CYS A 146 -21.46 4.17 -6.75
CA CYS A 146 -20.55 4.25 -5.59
C CYS A 146 -19.56 3.07 -5.54
N ILE A 147 -20.03 1.86 -5.82
CA ILE A 147 -19.19 0.64 -5.83
C ILE A 147 -18.14 0.74 -6.95
N PHE A 148 -18.58 1.06 -8.17
CA PHE A 148 -17.67 1.23 -9.31
C PHE A 148 -16.62 2.31 -9.04
N MET A 149 -17.01 3.43 -8.46
CA MET A 149 -16.09 4.49 -8.07
C MET A 149 -15.04 4.02 -7.06
N GLY A 150 -15.46 3.28 -6.03
CA GLY A 150 -14.56 2.67 -5.04
C GLY A 150 -13.53 1.74 -5.68
N ILE A 151 -14.00 0.79 -6.49
CA ILE A 151 -13.14 -0.21 -7.17
C ILE A 151 -12.15 0.48 -8.12
N LEU A 152 -12.60 1.45 -8.93
CA LEU A 152 -11.72 2.15 -9.88
C LEU A 152 -10.61 2.95 -9.17
N CYS A 153 -10.91 3.57 -8.03
CA CYS A 153 -9.91 4.28 -7.24
C CYS A 153 -8.93 3.33 -6.55
N GLU A 154 -9.43 2.22 -6.03
CA GLU A 154 -8.66 1.17 -5.37
C GLU A 154 -7.67 0.48 -6.31
N PHE A 155 -8.06 0.25 -7.57
CA PHE A 155 -7.23 -0.31 -8.64
C PHE A 155 -6.67 0.75 -9.59
N SER A 156 -6.40 1.94 -9.06
CA SER A 156 -5.77 3.00 -9.85
C SER A 156 -4.37 2.61 -10.33
N GLY A 157 -3.97 3.12 -11.50
CA GLY A 157 -2.66 2.84 -12.09
C GLY A 157 -1.48 3.20 -11.18
N THR A 158 -1.66 4.17 -10.28
CA THR A 158 -0.64 4.56 -9.30
C THR A 158 -0.30 3.41 -8.34
N PHE A 159 -1.30 2.65 -7.87
CA PHE A 159 -1.05 1.43 -7.09
C PHE A 159 -0.46 0.31 -7.95
N ALA A 160 -0.77 0.24 -9.24
CA ALA A 160 -0.16 -0.77 -10.11
C ALA A 160 1.35 -0.53 -10.33
N TRP A 161 1.77 0.73 -10.41
CA TRP A 161 3.15 1.11 -10.75
C TRP A 161 4.06 1.34 -9.54
N PHE A 162 3.54 1.88 -8.44
CA PHE A 162 4.35 2.28 -7.30
C PHE A 162 4.15 1.36 -6.09
N GLY A 163 5.27 1.05 -5.42
CA GLY A 163 5.31 0.29 -4.16
C GLY A 163 6.01 1.06 -3.03
N HIS A 164 6.07 2.39 -3.12
CA HIS A 164 6.83 3.26 -2.22
C HIS A 164 6.06 4.56 -1.91
N GLY A 165 6.65 5.46 -1.11
CA GLY A 165 6.08 6.70 -0.57
C GLY A 165 4.93 7.43 -1.32
N PRO A 166 4.99 7.65 -2.65
CA PRO A 166 3.93 8.34 -3.40
C PRO A 166 2.54 7.70 -3.33
N ILE A 167 2.42 6.41 -2.96
CA ILE A 167 1.10 5.76 -2.80
C ILE A 167 0.41 6.14 -1.48
N MET A 168 1.18 6.54 -0.47
CA MET A 168 0.68 6.80 0.88
C MET A 168 -0.32 7.95 0.98
N PRO A 169 -0.18 9.07 0.23
CA PRO A 169 -1.16 10.13 0.30
C PRO A 169 -2.46 9.89 -0.50
N LEU A 170 -2.50 8.86 -1.37
CA LEU A 170 -3.63 8.60 -2.28
C LEU A 170 -4.99 8.48 -1.56
N PRO A 171 -5.13 7.76 -0.43
CA PRO A 171 -6.42 7.63 0.23
C PRO A 171 -6.96 8.97 0.75
N PHE A 172 -6.07 9.94 1.03
CA PHE A 172 -6.49 11.23 1.57
C PHE A 172 -7.05 12.17 0.52
N LEU A 173 -6.85 11.92 -0.78
CA LEU A 173 -7.47 12.71 -1.85
C LEU A 173 -9.01 12.62 -1.82
N PRO A 174 -9.63 11.42 -1.93
CA PRO A 174 -11.08 11.31 -1.81
C PRO A 174 -11.58 11.71 -0.42
N LEU A 175 -10.79 11.47 0.64
CA LEU A 175 -11.14 11.91 2.00
C LEU A 175 -11.20 13.44 2.11
N LEU A 176 -10.24 14.16 1.53
CA LEU A 176 -10.19 15.62 1.54
C LEU A 176 -11.36 16.21 0.76
N CYS A 177 -11.70 15.61 -0.39
CA CYS A 177 -12.90 15.98 -1.14
C CYS A 177 -14.18 15.71 -0.34
N LEU A 178 -14.24 14.61 0.41
CA LEU A 178 -15.38 14.26 1.25
C LEU A 178 -15.57 15.26 2.40
N GLY A 179 -14.49 15.73 3.03
CA GLY A 179 -14.56 16.71 4.12
C GLY A 179 -15.02 18.12 3.70
N ARG A 180 -15.16 18.39 2.41
CA ARG A 180 -15.61 19.68 1.85
C ARG A 180 -17.06 19.68 1.34
N ILE A 181 -17.75 18.54 1.37
CA ILE A 181 -19.13 18.35 0.87
C ILE A 181 -20.06 18.17 2.05
#